data_AF-A0A850H382-F1
#
_entry.id   AF-A0A850H382-F1
#
_cell.length_a   1.000
_cell.length_b   1.000
_cell.length_c   1.000
_cell.angle_alpha   90.00
_cell.angle_beta   90.00
_cell.angle_gamma   90.00
#
_symmetry.space_group_name_H-M   'P 1'
#
loop_
_entity.id
_entity.type
_entity.pdbx_description
1 polymer ?
#
loop_
_entity_poly.entity_id
_entity_poly.type
_entity_poly.pdbx_seq_one_letter_code
_entity_poly.pdbx_strand_id
1 'polypeptide(L)' 'MTHKSPDAKIMKPYLRKLMREHRALNRMIDTTKTIGASEQVKAMKRLRLRLKDKITALQRHYYGRGLPG' A
#
# COMPACT_ATOMS: atom_id res chain seq x y z
N MET A 1 18.04 -15.03 -16.18
CA MET A 1 18.85 -13.87 -15.79
C MET A 1 17.91 -12.74 -15.36
N THR A 2 17.94 -12.35 -14.08
CA THR A 2 17.06 -11.27 -13.58
C THR A 2 17.60 -9.95 -14.12
N HIS A 3 16.96 -9.41 -15.16
CA HIS A 3 17.20 -8.04 -15.62
C HIS A 3 16.92 -7.10 -14.44
N LYS A 4 17.97 -6.71 -13.72
CA LYS A 4 17.90 -5.60 -12.76
C LYS A 4 17.77 -4.33 -13.58
N SER A 5 16.53 -4.07 -14.06
CA SER A 5 16.18 -2.79 -14.69
C SER A 5 16.58 -1.65 -13.73
N PRO A 6 17.15 -0.54 -14.22
CA PRO A 6 17.43 0.67 -13.43
C PRO A 6 16.24 1.08 -12.54
N ASP A 7 15.03 0.82 -13.01
CA ASP A 7 13.77 1.10 -12.31
C ASP A 7 13.68 0.40 -10.94
N ALA A 8 14.32 -0.76 -10.77
CA ALA A 8 14.29 -1.51 -9.51
C ALA A 8 14.92 -0.74 -8.35
N LYS A 9 15.90 0.14 -8.64
CA LYS A 9 16.56 0.99 -7.63
C LYS A 9 15.63 2.11 -7.14
N ILE A 10 14.74 2.59 -7.98
CA ILE A 10 13.75 3.64 -7.67
C ILE A 10 12.48 3.04 -7.07
N MET A 11 12.01 1.92 -7.62
CA MET A 11 10.74 1.30 -7.25
C MET A 11 10.80 0.51 -5.95
N LYS A 12 11.95 -0.04 -5.55
CA LYS A 12 12.09 -0.68 -4.22
C LYS A 12 11.88 0.31 -3.05
N PRO A 13 12.54 1.49 -3.03
CA PRO A 13 12.23 2.55 -2.07
C PRO A 13 10.77 3.00 -2.13
N TYR A 14 10.22 3.17 -3.33
CA TYR A 14 8.83 3.62 -3.52
C TYR A 14 7.81 2.60 -2.99
N LEU A 15 7.98 1.32 -3.29
CA LEU A 15 7.16 0.23 -2.77
C LEU A 15 7.22 0.18 -1.23
N ARG A 16 8.42 0.35 -0.64
CA ARG A 16 8.57 0.42 0.83
C ARG A 16 7.85 1.62 1.43
N LYS A 17 7.86 2.78 0.75
CA LYS A 17 7.10 3.97 1.17
C LYS A 17 5.60 3.66 1.17
N LEU A 18 5.07 3.12 0.09
CA LEU A 18 3.64 2.76 -0.02
C LEU A 18 3.21 1.74 1.04
N MET A 19 4.05 0.73 1.32
CA MET A 19 3.78 -0.24 2.38
C MET A 19 3.78 0.39 3.79
N ARG A 20 4.65 1.38 4.05
CA ARG A 20 4.66 2.13 5.31
C ARG A 20 3.38 2.97 5.47
N GLU A 21 2.99 3.68 4.42
CA GLU A 21 1.74 4.46 4.40
C GLU A 21 0.51 3.57 4.61
N HIS A 22 0.46 2.42 3.95
CA HIS A 22 -0.63 1.45 4.13
C HIS A 22 -0.73 0.96 5.58
N ARG A 23 0.40 0.66 6.22
CA ARG A 23 0.43 0.25 7.64
C ARG A 23 0.04 1.38 8.59
N ALA A 24 0.51 2.60 8.34
CA ALA A 24 0.13 3.77 9.13
C ALA A 24 -1.37 4.01 9.08
N LEU A 25 -1.95 3.91 7.88
CA LEU A 25 -3.39 4.07 7.67
C LEU A 25 -4.21 2.95 8.33
N ASN A 26 -3.72 1.71 8.30
CA ASN A 26 -4.36 0.61 9.05
C ASN A 26 -4.40 0.91 10.56
N ARG A 27 -3.26 1.31 11.15
CA ARG A 27 -3.21 1.68 12.57
C ARG A 27 -4.15 2.85 12.89
N MET A 28 -4.23 3.83 12.01
CA MET A 28 -5.13 4.97 12.19
C MET A 28 -6.60 4.53 12.18
N ILE A 29 -6.98 3.63 11.27
CA ILE A 29 -8.33 3.05 11.24
C ILE A 29 -8.61 2.28 12.54
N ASP A 30 -7.67 1.44 13.00
CA ASP A 30 -7.86 0.60 14.18
C ASP A 30 -7.95 1.42 15.49
N THR A 31 -7.28 2.58 15.53
CA THR A 31 -7.26 3.49 16.68
C THR A 31 -8.39 4.51 16.66
N THR A 32 -9.05 4.73 15.51
CA THR A 32 -10.18 5.67 15.41
C THR A 32 -11.45 5.02 15.98
N LYS A 33 -11.71 5.26 17.27
CA LYS A 33 -12.88 4.74 18.01
C LYS A 33 -13.91 5.82 18.39
N THR A 34 -13.76 7.05 17.89
CA THR A 34 -14.62 8.17 18.25
C THR A 34 -16.01 8.09 17.62
N ILE A 35 -17.04 8.30 18.44
CA ILE A 35 -18.44 8.44 18.02
C ILE A 35 -18.52 9.64 17.06
N GLY A 36 -18.96 9.41 15.82
CA GLY A 36 -19.01 10.43 14.75
C GLY A 36 -17.91 10.33 13.69
N ALA A 37 -16.86 9.54 13.90
CA ALA A 37 -15.76 9.38 12.93
C ALA A 37 -16.09 8.46 11.73
N SER A 38 -17.36 8.07 11.54
CA SER A 38 -17.77 7.09 10.52
C SER A 38 -17.35 7.49 9.10
N GLU A 39 -17.57 8.75 8.71
CA GLU A 39 -17.16 9.24 7.39
C GLU A 39 -15.65 9.34 7.22
N GLN A 40 -14.94 9.72 8.27
CA GLN A 40 -13.48 9.75 8.28
C GLN A 40 -12.90 8.33 8.14
N VAL A 41 -13.44 7.35 8.86
CA VAL A 41 -13.07 5.94 8.75
C VAL A 41 -13.39 5.40 7.36
N LYS A 42 -14.52 5.75 6.76
CA LYS A 42 -14.84 5.39 5.37
C LYS A 42 -13.81 5.99 4.39
N ALA A 43 -13.45 7.27 4.55
CA ALA A 43 -12.43 7.91 3.73
C ALA A 43 -11.06 7.23 3.87
N MET A 44 -10.65 6.90 5.10
CA MET A 44 -9.41 6.16 5.37
C MET A 44 -9.43 4.76 4.74
N LYS A 45 -10.54 4.03 4.84
CA LYS A 45 -10.69 2.71 4.18
C LYS A 45 -10.58 2.81 2.65
N ARG A 46 -11.17 3.84 2.03
CA ARG A 46 -11.04 4.10 0.58
C ARG A 46 -9.59 4.39 0.18
N LEU A 47 -8.89 5.21 0.97
CA LEU A 47 -7.48 5.51 0.73
C LEU A 47 -6.60 4.25 0.88
N ARG A 48 -6.89 3.41 1.88
CA ARG A 48 -6.19 2.15 2.10
C ARG A 48 -6.34 1.21 0.91
N LEU A 49 -7.55 1.09 0.37
CA LEU A 49 -7.81 0.26 -0.80
C LEU A 49 -6.98 0.72 -2.01
N ARG A 50 -6.97 2.03 -2.30
CA ARG A 50 -6.14 2.59 -3.39
C ARG A 50 -4.64 2.32 -3.18
N LEU A 51 -4.15 2.40 -1.94
CA LEU A 51 -2.76 2.05 -1.63
C LEU A 51 -2.47 0.57 -1.86
N LYS A 52 -3.38 -0.33 -1.45
CA LYS A 52 -3.28 -1.77 -1.71
C LYS A 52 -3.23 -2.07 -3.21
N ASP A 53 -4.09 -1.44 -4.00
CA ASP A 53 -4.13 -1.62 -5.45
C ASP A 53 -2.83 -1.16 -6.11
N LYS A 54 -2.31 0.00 -5.72
CA LYS A 54 -1.00 0.50 -6.19
C LYS A 54 0.15 -0.43 -5.83
N ILE A 55 0.19 -0.93 -4.59
CA ILE A 55 1.19 -1.91 -4.14
C ILE A 55 1.09 -3.19 -4.98
N THR A 56 -0.12 -3.69 -5.19
CA THR A 56 -0.36 -4.92 -5.96
C THR A 56 0.05 -4.75 -7.42
N ALA A 57 -0.28 -3.62 -8.05
CA ALA A 57 0.13 -3.31 -9.41
C ALA A 57 1.66 -3.25 -9.54
N LEU A 58 2.34 -2.57 -8.61
CA LEU A 58 3.80 -2.51 -8.58
C LEU A 58 4.44 -3.88 -8.32
N GLN A 59 3.87 -4.69 -7.42
CA GLN A 59 4.36 -6.03 -7.14
C GLN A 59 4.20 -6.95 -8.35
N ARG A 60 3.05 -6.89 -9.05
CA ARG A 60 2.82 -7.66 -10.28
C ARG A 60 3.79 -7.25 -11.38
N HIS A 61 4.00 -5.94 -11.57
CA HIS A 61 4.95 -5.41 -12.56
C HIS A 61 6.38 -5.90 -12.30
N TYR A 62 6.80 -6.02 -11.04
CA TYR A 62 8.19 -6.34 -10.68
C TYR A 62 8.48 -7.82 -10.46
N TYR A 63 7.55 -8.53 -9.85
CA TYR A 63 7.78 -9.92 -9.41
C TYR A 63 7.02 -10.93 -10.28
N GLY A 64 6.26 -10.47 -11.30
CA GLY A 64 5.49 -11.30 -12.23
C GLY A 64 4.33 -12.07 -11.59
N ARG A 65 4.33 -12.20 -10.26
CA ARG A 65 3.36 -12.89 -9.44
C ARG A 65 3.10 -12.02 -8.23
N GLY A 66 1.83 -11.62 -8.02
CA GLY A 66 1.44 -11.05 -6.74
C GLY A 66 1.81 -12.06 -5.66
N LEU A 67 2.68 -11.66 -4.73
CA LEU A 67 2.98 -12.48 -3.55
C LEU A 67 1.62 -12.81 -2.89
N PRO A 68 1.27 -14.10 -2.73
CA PRO A 68 0.08 -14.44 -1.96
C PRO A 68 0.31 -13.90 -0.55
N GLY A 69 -0.53 -12.93 -0.18
CA GLY A 69 -0.55 -12.36 1.16
C GLY A 69 -1.35 -13.22 2.10
#